data_AF-A0A838E5A8-F1
#
_entry.id   AF-A0A838E5A8-F1
#
_cell.length_a   1.000
_cell.length_b   1.000
_cell.length_c   1.000
_cell.angle_alpha   90.00
_cell.angle_beta   90.00
_cell.angle_gamma   90.00
#
_symmetry.space_group_name_H-M   'P 1'
#
loop_
_entity.id
_entity.type
_entity.pdbx_description
1 polymer ?
#
loop_
_entity_poly.entity_id
_entity_poly.type
_entity_poly.pdbx_seq_one_letter_code
_entity_poly.pdbx_strand_id
1 'polypeptide(L)'
;MLRGVLTERPRDAFLKRLKKLQDDLGEHQDAQVHVQQLRAMSRTLHDEGATSDTLLAIGRLTEQMEQRRRDARGACADRFAAYDAKATRKALAELLRGPNP
;
A
#
# COMPACT_ATOMS: atom_id res chain seq x y z
N MET A 1 19.97 9.04 6.88
CA MET A 1 21.00 9.61 5.97
C MET A 1 20.49 10.69 5.01
N LEU A 2 19.18 11.01 4.91
CA LEU A 2 18.68 12.10 4.04
C LEU A 2 18.73 13.52 4.65
N ARG A 3 19.22 13.67 5.89
CA ARG A 3 19.10 14.91 6.67
C ARG A 3 20.02 16.05 6.20
N GLY A 4 21.10 15.75 5.47
CA GLY A 4 22.15 16.72 5.14
C GLY A 4 22.21 17.21 3.70
N VAL A 5 21.37 16.70 2.78
CA VAL A 5 21.57 16.89 1.33
C VAL A 5 20.54 17.86 0.72
N LEU A 6 19.39 18.10 1.37
CA LEU A 6 18.21 18.73 0.76
C LEU A 6 17.74 19.96 1.53
N THR A 7 17.34 21.02 0.83
CA THR A 7 16.58 22.14 1.42
C THR A 7 15.26 21.63 2.01
N GLU A 8 14.81 22.19 3.14
CA GLU A 8 13.76 21.55 3.96
C GLU A 8 12.42 21.36 3.22
N ARG A 9 11.99 22.34 2.42
CA ARG A 9 10.70 22.33 1.74
C ARG A 9 10.58 21.25 0.62
N PRO A 10 11.52 21.16 -0.34
CA PRO A 10 11.49 20.09 -1.36
C PRO A 10 11.60 18.68 -0.77
N ARG A 11 12.40 18.51 0.29
CA ARG A 11 12.53 17.24 1.03
C ARG A 11 11.19 16.79 1.60
N ASP A 12 10.48 17.68 2.28
CA ASP A 12 9.24 17.33 2.96
C ASP A 12 8.13 16.97 1.97
N ALA A 13 8.07 17.67 0.82
CA ALA A 13 7.16 17.34 -0.27
C ALA A 13 7.46 15.94 -0.86
N PHE A 14 8.74 15.63 -1.04
CA PHE A 14 9.19 14.32 -1.52
C PHE A 14 8.85 13.19 -0.54
N LEU A 15 9.19 13.37 0.74
CA LEU A 15 8.91 12.39 1.80
C LEU A 15 7.40 12.15 1.97
N LYS A 16 6.57 13.20 1.86
CA LYS A 16 5.11 13.05 1.89
C LYS A 16 4.58 12.18 0.74
N ARG A 17 5.17 12.30 -0.45
CA ARG A 17 4.77 11.46 -1.61
C ARG A 17 5.20 10.01 -1.43
N LEU A 18 6.44 9.78 -0.98
CA LEU A 18 6.94 8.43 -0.70
C LEU A 18 6.13 7.76 0.41
N LYS A 19 5.80 8.51 1.48
CA LYS A 19 4.94 8.01 2.56
C LYS A 19 3.59 7.56 2.03
N LYS A 20 2.93 8.34 1.17
CA LYS A 20 1.64 7.93 0.58
C LYS A 20 1.75 6.63 -0.24
N LEU A 21 2.82 6.47 -1.02
CA LEU A 21 3.07 5.24 -1.75
C LEU A 21 3.28 4.04 -0.79
N GLN A 22 4.01 4.25 0.30
CA GLN A 22 4.21 3.24 1.33
C GLN A 22 2.91 2.90 2.06
N ASP A 23 2.07 3.90 2.35
CA ASP A 23 0.77 3.71 3.00
C ASP A 23 -0.15 2.83 2.11
N ASP A 24 -0.16 3.03 0.78
CA ASP A 24 -0.94 2.17 -0.15
C ASP A 24 -0.41 0.72 -0.20
N LEU A 25 0.91 0.54 -0.18
CA LEU A 25 1.54 -0.77 -0.14
C LEU A 25 1.26 -1.49 1.18
N GLY A 26 1.24 -0.75 2.29
CA GLY A 26 0.86 -1.26 3.60
C GLY A 26 -0.56 -1.79 3.61
N GLU A 27 -1.53 -0.99 3.14
CA GLU A 27 -2.94 -1.41 3.06
C GLU A 27 -3.12 -2.68 2.19
N HIS A 28 -2.38 -2.78 1.07
CA HIS A 28 -2.40 -3.99 0.24
C HIS A 28 -1.91 -5.24 0.99
N GLN A 29 -0.80 -5.10 1.73
CA GLN A 29 -0.20 -6.20 2.48
C GLN A 29 -1.09 -6.61 3.66
N ASP A 30 -1.63 -5.63 4.39
CA ASP A 30 -2.53 -5.86 5.52
C ASP A 30 -3.80 -6.60 5.07
N ALA A 31 -4.41 -6.15 3.97
CA ALA A 31 -5.56 -6.85 3.37
C ALA A 31 -5.20 -8.28 2.94
N GLN A 32 -4.01 -8.52 2.40
CA GLN A 32 -3.55 -9.86 2.04
C GLN A 32 -3.38 -10.76 3.29
N VAL A 33 -2.82 -10.24 4.39
CA VAL A 33 -2.70 -10.96 5.66
C VAL A 33 -4.09 -11.32 6.19
N HIS A 34 -5.04 -10.39 6.19
CA HIS A 34 -6.41 -10.65 6.62
C HIS A 34 -7.11 -11.71 5.77
N VAL A 35 -6.95 -11.68 4.45
CA VAL A 35 -7.49 -12.74 3.57
C VAL A 35 -6.93 -14.11 3.94
N GLN A 36 -5.62 -14.21 4.22
CA GLN A 36 -5.00 -15.48 4.62
C GLN A 36 -5.55 -15.97 5.97
N GLN A 37 -5.72 -15.06 6.94
CA GLN A 37 -6.32 -15.38 8.25
C GLN A 37 -7.77 -15.83 8.12
N LEU A 38 -8.60 -15.12 7.36
CA LEU A 38 -10.00 -15.48 7.13
C LEU A 38 -10.14 -16.84 6.44
N ARG A 39 -9.28 -17.14 5.46
CA ARG A 39 -9.24 -18.46 4.82
C ARG A 39 -8.83 -19.57 5.78
N ALA A 40 -7.87 -19.33 6.67
CA ALA A 40 -7.49 -20.29 7.70
C ALA A 40 -8.65 -20.54 8.67
N MET A 41 -9.26 -19.47 9.17
CA MET A 41 -10.42 -19.54 10.05
C MET A 41 -11.62 -20.25 9.40
N SER A 42 -11.87 -20.02 8.12
CA SER A 42 -12.92 -20.73 7.36
C SER A 42 -12.71 -22.24 7.32
N ARG A 43 -11.45 -22.70 7.23
CA ARG A 43 -11.13 -24.14 7.25
C ARG A 43 -11.38 -24.72 8.63
N THR A 44 -10.85 -24.07 9.68
CA THR A 44 -11.08 -24.48 11.07
C THR A 44 -12.56 -24.56 11.40
N LEU A 45 -13.35 -23.54 11.05
CA LEU A 45 -14.78 -23.53 11.33
C LEU A 45 -15.54 -24.60 10.54
N HIS A 46 -15.11 -24.91 9.30
CA HIS A 46 -15.69 -26.00 8.55
C HIS A 46 -15.43 -27.35 9.24
N ASP A 47 -14.19 -27.59 9.68
CA ASP A 47 -13.79 -28.82 10.38
C ASP A 47 -14.51 -28.96 11.74
N GLU A 48 -14.83 -27.84 12.39
CA GLU A 48 -15.62 -27.77 13.63
C GLU A 48 -17.14 -27.86 13.42
N GLY A 49 -17.61 -27.98 12.17
CA GLY A 49 -19.03 -28.14 11.85
C GLY A 49 -19.85 -26.84 11.91
N ALA A 50 -19.21 -25.69 11.65
CA ALA A 50 -19.90 -24.41 11.58
C ALA A 50 -21.02 -24.41 10.53
N THR A 51 -22.05 -23.62 10.78
CA THR A 51 -23.22 -23.50 9.91
C THR A 51 -22.85 -22.89 8.56
N SER A 52 -23.65 -23.20 7.53
CA SER A 52 -23.53 -22.59 6.20
C SER A 52 -23.54 -21.06 6.25
N ASP A 53 -24.37 -20.48 7.13
CA ASP A 53 -24.49 -19.04 7.30
C ASP A 53 -23.19 -18.41 7.82
N THR A 54 -22.50 -19.10 8.73
CA THR A 54 -21.21 -18.68 9.27
C THR A 54 -20.13 -18.72 8.18
N LEU A 55 -20.08 -19.80 7.41
CA LEU A 55 -19.12 -19.93 6.29
C LEU A 55 -19.39 -18.88 5.20
N LEU A 56 -20.66 -18.59 4.92
CA LEU A 56 -21.06 -17.54 3.98
C LEU A 56 -20.64 -16.15 4.48
N ALA A 57 -20.81 -15.85 5.76
CA ALA A 57 -20.38 -14.59 6.35
C ALA A 57 -18.86 -14.40 6.21
N ILE A 58 -18.07 -15.45 6.44
CA ILE A 58 -16.61 -15.41 6.25
C ILE A 58 -16.24 -15.22 4.78
N GLY A 59 -16.97 -15.88 3.86
CA GLY A 59 -16.81 -15.66 2.43
C GLY A 59 -16.98 -14.19 2.05
N ARG A 60 -18.03 -13.53 2.56
CA ARG A 60 -18.29 -12.10 2.33
C ARG A 60 -17.20 -11.21 2.92
N LEU A 61 -16.74 -11.49 4.14
CA LEU A 61 -15.63 -10.74 4.75
C LEU A 61 -14.33 -10.89 3.94
N THR A 62 -14.06 -12.10 3.45
CA THR A 62 -12.89 -12.39 2.61
C THR A 62 -12.95 -11.61 1.30
N GLU A 63 -14.13 -11.56 0.66
CA GLU A 63 -14.33 -10.79 -0.57
C GLU A 63 -14.15 -9.28 -0.36
N GLN A 64 -14.64 -8.73 0.76
CA GLN A 64 -14.41 -7.33 1.11
C GLN A 64 -12.92 -7.01 1.26
N MET A 65 -12.15 -7.89 1.90
CA MET A 65 -10.69 -7.70 2.03
C MET A 65 -9.97 -7.84 0.68
N GLU A 66 -10.38 -8.77 -0.18
CA GLU A 66 -9.84 -8.87 -1.54
C GLU A 66 -10.14 -7.62 -2.37
N GLN A 67 -11.32 -7.00 -2.20
CA GLN A 67 -11.64 -5.74 -2.86
C GLN A 67 -10.73 -4.61 -2.37
N ARG A 68 -10.57 -4.44 -1.05
CA ARG A 68 -9.63 -3.45 -0.49
C ARG A 68 -8.21 -3.65 -0.99
N ARG A 69 -7.75 -4.90 -1.08
CA ARG A 69 -6.44 -5.26 -1.62
C ARG A 69 -6.28 -4.81 -3.08
N ARG A 70 -7.31 -5.01 -3.91
CA ARG A 70 -7.32 -4.56 -5.31
C ARG A 70 -7.33 -3.04 -5.42
N ASP A 71 -8.13 -2.37 -4.60
CA ASP A 71 -8.23 -0.90 -4.59
C ASP A 71 -6.89 -0.26 -4.17
N ALA A 72 -6.26 -0.79 -3.12
CA ALA A 72 -4.94 -0.35 -2.68
C ALA A 72 -3.87 -0.57 -3.76
N ARG A 73 -3.93 -1.69 -4.49
CA ARG A 73 -3.04 -1.95 -5.63
C ARG A 73 -3.26 -0.94 -6.76
N GLY A 74 -4.51 -0.62 -7.08
CA GLY A 74 -4.87 0.38 -8.07
C GLY A 74 -4.35 1.77 -7.68
N ALA A 75 -4.63 2.20 -6.46
CA ALA A 75 -4.15 3.48 -5.92
C ALA A 75 -2.62 3.58 -5.92
N CYS A 76 -1.93 2.49 -5.54
CA CYS A 76 -0.47 2.41 -5.61
C CYS A 76 0.02 2.55 -7.07
N ALA A 77 -0.61 1.86 -8.03
CA ALA A 77 -0.22 1.93 -9.44
C ALA A 77 -0.40 3.35 -10.01
N ASP A 78 -1.52 4.00 -9.70
CA ASP A 78 -1.81 5.37 -10.14
C ASP A 78 -0.83 6.37 -9.52
N ARG A 79 -0.58 6.28 -8.21
CA ARG A 79 0.38 7.14 -7.51
C ARG A 79 1.81 6.88 -7.96
N PHE A 80 2.17 5.64 -8.23
CA PHE A 80 3.47 5.29 -8.78
C PHE A 80 3.66 5.85 -10.18
N ALA A 81 2.66 5.75 -11.06
CA ALA A 81 2.72 6.33 -12.40
C ALA A 81 2.87 7.87 -12.34
N ALA A 82 2.15 8.53 -11.43
CA ALA A 82 2.31 9.97 -11.18
C ALA A 82 3.69 10.31 -10.59
N TYR A 83 4.28 9.42 -9.80
CA TYR A 83 5.62 9.57 -9.24
C TYR A 83 6.72 9.32 -10.28
N ASP A 84 6.54 8.39 -11.21
CA ASP A 84 7.49 8.11 -12.29
C ASP A 84 7.40 9.13 -13.45
N ALA A 85 6.57 10.16 -13.32
CA ALA A 85 6.50 11.24 -14.29
C ALA A 85 7.87 11.96 -14.45
N LYS A 86 8.17 12.38 -15.69
CA LYS A 86 9.42 13.07 -16.06
C LYS A 86 9.76 14.25 -15.14
N ALA A 87 8.75 14.99 -14.68
CA ALA A 87 8.91 16.10 -13.75
C ALA A 87 9.41 15.67 -12.36
N THR A 88 8.90 14.56 -11.82
CA THR A 88 9.32 14.04 -10.51
C THR A 88 10.71 13.42 -10.58
N ARG A 89 11.05 12.72 -11.68
CA ARG A 89 12.42 12.25 -11.92
C ARG A 89 13.42 13.40 -12.05
N LYS A 90 13.04 14.48 -12.74
CA LYS A 90 13.85 15.71 -12.85
C LYS A 90 14.05 16.37 -11.48
N ALA A 91 12.97 16.54 -10.72
CA ALA A 91 13.02 17.10 -9.38
C ALA A 91 13.91 16.24 -8.46
N LEU A 92 13.81 14.91 -8.52
CA LEU A 92 14.68 14.00 -7.77
C LEU A 92 16.15 14.12 -8.21
N ALA A 93 16.42 14.22 -9.52
CA ALA A 93 17.78 14.40 -10.02
C ALA A 93 18.38 15.77 -9.64
N GLU A 94 17.58 16.83 -9.55
CA GLU A 94 17.99 18.14 -9.02
C GLU A 94 18.25 18.08 -7.51
N LEU A 95 17.36 17.40 -6.78
CA LEU A 95 17.45 17.15 -5.35
C LEU A 95 18.73 16.36 -4.99
N LEU A 96 19.09 15.34 -5.77
CA LEU A 96 20.28 14.51 -5.58
C LEU A 96 21.59 15.16 -6.04
N ARG A 97 21.54 16.18 -6.91
CA ARG A 97 22.74 16.89 -7.39
C ARG A 97 23.34 17.83 -6.34
N GLY A 98 22.63 18.13 -5.26
CA GLY A 98 23.06 19.08 -4.23
C GLY A 98 23.13 20.53 -4.75
N PRO A 99 23.35 21.53 -3.88
CA PRO A 99 23.63 22.88 -4.35
C PRO A 99 24.91 22.86 -5.21
N ASN A 100 24.82 23.42 -6.42
CA ASN A 100 26.01 23.69 -7.24
C ASN A 100 26.97 24.56 -6.41
N PRO A 101 28.28 24.25 -6.35
CA PRO A 101 29.24 25.09 -5.63
C PRO A 101 29.24 26.53 -6.14
#